data_AF-A0A534PDZ2-F1
#
_entry.id   AF-A0A534PDZ2-F1
#
_cell.length_a   1.000
_cell.length_b   1.000
_cell.length_c   1.000
_cell.angle_alpha   90.00
_cell.angle_beta   90.00
_cell.angle_gamma   90.00
#
_symmetry.space_group_name_H-M   'P 1'
#
loop_
_entity.id
_entity.type
_entity.pdbx_description
1 polymer ?
#
loop_
_entity_poly.entity_id
_entity_poly.type
_entity_poly.pdbx_seq_one_letter_code
_entity_poly.pdbx_strand_id
1 'polypeptide(L)'
;MYRIRTAALCALIALSGDVLAGTASSPFTVTGTVVANCTISTTGINFTYDPVALNAAADALNSGTVTIACTKGSAPSIGLDPGLNPGAASKGGRAMRLGATANYLGYDIYMS
;
A
#
# COMPACT_ATOMS: atom_id res chain seq x y z
N MET A 1 98.18 4.04 26.02
CA MET A 1 97.42 5.25 26.40
C MET A 1 96.92 5.95 25.14
N TYR A 2 95.68 5.67 24.71
CA TYR A 2 94.95 6.51 23.77
C TYR A 2 93.51 6.57 24.27
N ARG A 3 93.13 7.69 24.88
CA ARG A 3 91.82 7.88 25.52
C ARG A 3 90.80 8.30 24.45
N ILE A 4 90.14 7.31 23.85
CA ILE A 4 89.02 7.56 22.93
C ILE A 4 87.77 7.75 23.80
N ARG A 5 87.32 9.01 23.92
CA ARG A 5 86.06 9.38 24.57
C ARG A 5 84.91 9.18 23.58
N THR A 6 84.40 7.96 23.45
CA THR A 6 83.16 7.66 22.71
C THR A 6 81.95 8.02 23.55
N ALA A 7 81.71 9.32 23.70
CA ALA A 7 80.46 9.88 24.20
C ALA A 7 79.64 10.37 22.99
N ALA A 8 79.09 9.46 22.18
CA ALA A 8 78.12 9.83 21.13
C ALA A 8 77.57 8.58 20.42
N LEU A 9 76.79 7.73 21.08
CA LEU A 9 75.95 6.77 20.35
C LEU A 9 74.81 6.20 21.20
N CYS A 10 73.95 7.05 21.78
CA CYS A 10 72.67 6.57 22.33
C CYS A 10 71.59 7.66 22.50
N ALA A 11 71.73 8.81 21.82
CA ALA A 11 70.80 9.94 22.00
C ALA A 11 69.75 10.07 20.88
N LEU A 12 69.48 9.00 20.13
CA LEU A 12 68.59 9.03 18.95
C LEU A 12 67.30 8.20 19.08
N ILE A 13 66.97 7.68 20.26
CA ILE A 13 65.79 6.79 20.42
C ILE A 13 64.60 7.50 21.10
N ALA A 14 64.72 8.78 21.49
CA ALA A 14 63.67 9.48 22.25
C ALA A 14 62.63 10.24 21.40
N LEU A 15 62.39 9.83 20.15
CA LEU A 15 61.25 10.31 19.35
C LEU A 15 60.34 9.14 18.93
N SER A 16 59.89 8.35 19.89
CA SER A 16 58.63 7.63 19.72
C SER A 16 57.51 8.68 19.80
N GLY A 17 57.20 9.31 18.67
CA GLY A 17 56.00 10.14 18.55
C GLY A 17 54.78 9.25 18.80
N ASP A 18 53.89 9.69 19.70
CA ASP A 18 52.62 9.03 19.88
C ASP A 18 51.89 8.99 18.52
N VAL A 19 51.70 7.80 17.95
CA VAL A 19 50.79 7.62 16.83
C VAL A 19 49.38 7.80 17.38
N LEU A 20 48.89 9.04 17.35
CA LEU A 20 47.47 9.30 17.50
C LEU A 20 46.79 8.81 16.23
N ALA A 21 46.22 7.60 16.29
CA ALA A 21 45.29 7.12 15.28
C ALA A 21 44.00 7.95 15.38
N GLY A 22 43.96 9.06 14.63
CA GLY A 22 42.78 9.91 14.53
C GLY A 22 41.67 9.17 13.77
N THR A 23 40.51 9.02 14.39
CA THR A 23 39.32 8.49 13.72
C THR A 23 38.66 9.62 12.92
N ALA A 24 38.78 9.56 11.59
CA ALA A 24 38.02 10.44 10.70
C ALA A 24 36.65 9.79 10.41
N SER A 25 35.58 10.43 10.84
CA SER A 25 34.21 10.04 10.50
C SER A 25 33.54 11.17 9.73
N SER A 26 32.92 10.84 8.60
CA SER A 26 32.12 11.78 7.81
C SER A 26 30.68 11.26 7.73
N PRO A 27 29.70 12.00 8.29
CA PRO A 27 28.32 11.61 8.15
C PRO A 27 27.86 11.78 6.70
N PHE A 28 27.06 10.83 6.21
CA PHE A 28 26.32 10.95 4.96
C PHE A 28 24.83 10.80 5.23
N THR A 29 24.01 11.51 4.46
CA THR A 29 22.55 11.46 4.62
C THR A 29 21.97 10.34 3.76
N VAL A 30 21.16 9.48 4.38
CA VAL A 30 20.31 8.51 3.68
C VAL A 30 18.90 9.06 3.61
N THR A 31 18.32 9.11 2.41
CA THR A 31 16.93 9.51 2.20
C THR A 31 16.16 8.39 1.50
N GLY A 32 14.85 8.30 1.77
CA GLY A 32 13.96 7.35 1.12
C GLY A 32 12.55 7.92 1.05
N THR A 33 11.86 7.64 -0.06
CA THR A 33 10.48 8.09 -0.29
C THR A 33 9.55 6.89 -0.31
N VAL A 34 8.54 6.88 0.57
CA VAL A 34 7.44 5.91 0.49
C VAL A 34 6.36 6.50 -0.41
N VAL A 35 6.16 5.91 -1.57
CA VAL A 35 5.14 6.34 -2.53
C VAL A 35 3.77 5.89 -2.04
N ALA A 36 2.80 6.80 -2.05
CA ALA A 36 1.41 6.45 -1.73
C ALA A 36 0.86 5.46 -2.78
N ASN A 37 0.40 4.30 -2.32
CA ASN A 37 -0.13 3.25 -3.19
C ASN A 37 -1.27 2.51 -2.49
N CYS A 38 -2.28 2.10 -3.25
CA CYS A 38 -3.36 1.25 -2.80
C CYS A 38 -3.62 0.12 -3.80
N THR A 39 -3.89 -1.07 -3.28
CA THR A 39 -4.40 -2.20 -4.05
C THR A 39 -5.85 -2.48 -3.67
N ILE A 40 -6.65 -2.88 -4.65
CA ILE A 40 -8.08 -3.16 -4.49
C ILE A 40 -8.32 -4.60 -4.92
N SER A 41 -9.06 -5.35 -4.09
CA SER A 41 -9.59 -6.67 -4.41
C SER A 41 -11.08 -6.72 -4.13
N THR A 42 -11.83 -7.46 -4.93
CA THR A 42 -13.29 -7.53 -4.82
C THR A 42 -13.78 -8.96 -4.93
N THR A 43 -14.78 -9.31 -4.13
CA THR A 43 -15.63 -10.49 -4.38
C THR A 43 -16.99 -10.02 -4.92
N GLY A 44 -17.41 -10.63 -6.02
CA GLY A 44 -18.67 -10.27 -6.67
C GLY A 44 -19.89 -10.64 -5.83
N ILE A 45 -20.99 -9.93 -6.05
CA ILE A 45 -22.29 -10.22 -5.46
C ILE A 45 -23.08 -11.07 -6.46
N ASN A 46 -23.54 -12.25 -6.05
CA ASN A 46 -24.37 -13.11 -6.90
C ASN A 46 -25.65 -13.49 -6.15
N PHE A 47 -26.80 -13.27 -6.75
CA PHE A 47 -28.09 -13.66 -6.17
C PHE A 47 -29.03 -14.17 -7.26
N THR A 48 -29.97 -15.01 -6.87
CA THR A 48 -31.12 -15.41 -7.68
C THR A 48 -32.32 -14.57 -7.30
N TYR A 49 -33.16 -14.23 -8.27
CA TYR A 49 -34.36 -13.44 -8.04
C TYR A 49 -35.57 -14.11 -8.69
N ASP A 50 -36.59 -14.39 -7.89
CA ASP A 50 -37.88 -14.92 -8.35
C ASP A 50 -39.00 -13.96 -7.94
N PRO A 51 -39.50 -13.11 -8.85
CA PRO A 51 -40.52 -12.12 -8.53
C PRO A 51 -41.89 -12.71 -8.20
N VAL A 52 -42.13 -14.00 -8.48
CA VAL A 52 -43.46 -14.62 -8.37
C VAL A 52 -43.64 -15.34 -7.04
N ALA A 53 -42.63 -16.08 -6.58
CA ALA A 53 -42.71 -16.80 -5.30
C ALA A 53 -41.74 -16.23 -4.25
N LEU A 54 -40.43 -16.41 -4.43
CA LEU A 54 -39.45 -16.16 -3.37
C LEU A 54 -39.28 -14.67 -3.02
N ASN A 55 -39.36 -13.79 -4.01
CA ASN A 55 -39.14 -12.36 -3.88
C ASN A 55 -40.40 -11.52 -4.19
N ALA A 56 -41.58 -12.15 -4.11
CA ALA A 56 -42.85 -11.47 -4.36
C ALA A 56 -43.16 -10.34 -3.35
N ALA A 57 -42.70 -10.52 -2.10
CA ALA A 57 -42.95 -9.57 -1.01
C ALA A 57 -41.69 -8.87 -0.48
N ALA A 58 -40.49 -9.35 -0.83
CA ALA A 58 -39.22 -8.84 -0.32
C ALA A 58 -38.08 -9.01 -1.34
N ASP A 59 -37.16 -8.06 -1.32
CA ASP A 59 -36.00 -8.05 -2.22
C ASP A 59 -34.99 -9.17 -1.87
N ALA A 60 -34.29 -9.66 -2.89
CA ALA A 60 -33.17 -10.58 -2.68
C ALA A 60 -31.94 -9.81 -2.17
N LEU A 61 -31.35 -10.28 -1.07
CA LEU A 61 -30.18 -9.67 -0.47
C LEU A 61 -29.00 -10.64 -0.53
N ASN A 62 -27.85 -10.14 -0.93
CA ASN A 62 -26.58 -10.83 -0.76
C ASN A 62 -25.45 -9.82 -0.59
N SER A 63 -24.30 -10.28 -0.07
CA SER A 63 -23.12 -9.46 0.15
C SER A 63 -21.96 -9.89 -0.72
N GLY A 64 -21.07 -8.93 -0.93
CA GLY A 64 -19.75 -9.11 -1.51
C GLY A 64 -18.76 -8.30 -0.69
N THR A 65 -17.49 -8.32 -1.06
CA THR A 65 -16.45 -7.62 -0.31
C THR A 65 -15.63 -6.74 -1.25
N VAL A 66 -15.22 -5.58 -0.72
CA VAL A 66 -14.19 -4.73 -1.29
C VAL A 66 -13.09 -4.62 -0.25
N THR A 67 -11.91 -5.12 -0.57
CA THR A 67 -10.72 -5.05 0.30
C THR A 67 -9.73 -4.07 -0.28
N ILE A 68 -9.27 -3.14 0.55
CA ILE A 68 -8.34 -2.08 0.15
C ILE A 68 -7.14 -2.13 1.09
N ALA A 69 -5.96 -2.32 0.50
CA ALA A 69 -4.70 -2.26 1.22
C ALA A 69 -3.88 -1.09 0.68
N CYS A 70 -3.66 -0.09 1.53
CA CYS A 70 -2.89 1.10 1.20
C CYS A 70 -1.61 1.20 2.03
N THR A 71 -0.63 1.93 1.50
CA THR A 71 0.51 2.40 2.28
C THR A 71 0.05 3.20 3.49
N LYS A 72 0.74 3.06 4.62
CA LYS A 72 0.37 3.71 5.88
C LYS A 72 0.31 5.23 5.71
N GLY A 73 -0.75 5.84 6.24
CA GLY A 73 -0.97 7.30 6.17
C GLY A 73 -1.69 7.77 4.89
N SER A 74 -2.01 6.87 3.96
CA SER A 74 -2.87 7.17 2.83
C SER A 74 -4.34 7.26 3.25
N ALA A 75 -5.11 8.16 2.62
CA ALA A 75 -6.55 8.34 2.84
C ALA A 75 -7.31 8.13 1.52
N PRO A 76 -7.64 6.87 1.15
CA PRO A 76 -8.34 6.59 -0.10
C PRO A 76 -9.81 7.05 -0.05
N SER A 77 -10.34 7.42 -1.22
CA SER A 77 -11.78 7.59 -1.45
C SER A 77 -12.27 6.47 -2.35
N ILE A 78 -13.46 5.93 -2.06
CA ILE A 78 -14.04 4.79 -2.78
C ILE A 78 -15.36 5.25 -3.39
N GLY A 79 -15.48 5.08 -4.70
CA GLY A 79 -16.72 5.29 -5.44
C GLY A 79 -17.07 4.06 -6.24
N LEU A 80 -18.37 3.78 -6.37
CA LEU A 80 -18.89 2.75 -7.27
C LEU A 80 -19.71 3.45 -8.35
N ASP A 81 -19.29 3.36 -9.61
CA ASP A 81 -20.10 3.84 -10.76
C ASP A 81 -21.43 3.09 -10.81
N PRO A 82 -22.50 3.61 -11.45
CA PRO A 82 -23.83 2.98 -11.44
C PRO A 82 -23.96 1.70 -12.30
N GLY A 83 -22.86 1.19 -12.85
CA GLY A 83 -22.82 0.03 -13.72
C GLY A 83 -23.10 0.37 -15.18
N LEU A 84 -23.28 -0.67 -15.99
CA LEU A 84 -23.45 -0.55 -17.45
C LEU A 84 -24.86 -0.11 -17.89
N ASN A 85 -25.86 -0.18 -17.02
CA ASN A 85 -27.26 0.12 -17.35
C ASN A 85 -27.90 1.08 -16.33
N PRO A 86 -27.31 2.27 -16.09
CA PRO A 86 -27.85 3.21 -15.11
C PRO A 86 -29.27 3.65 -15.50
N GLY A 87 -30.21 3.59 -14.56
CA GLY A 87 -31.60 4.02 -14.77
C GLY A 87 -32.42 3.18 -15.77
N ALA A 88 -31.92 2.02 -16.20
CA ALA A 88 -32.63 1.16 -17.16
C ALA A 88 -33.75 0.33 -16.54
N ALA A 89 -33.74 0.13 -15.22
CA ALA A 89 -34.82 -0.53 -14.48
C ALA A 89 -35.80 0.49 -13.91
N SER A 90 -37.05 0.05 -13.66
CA SER A 90 -38.08 0.89 -13.07
C SER A 90 -37.83 1.26 -11.60
N LYS A 91 -36.88 0.57 -10.93
CA LYS A 91 -36.48 0.80 -9.54
C LYS A 91 -34.96 0.67 -9.41
N GLY A 92 -34.38 1.34 -8.42
CA GLY A 92 -32.96 1.31 -8.09
C GLY A 92 -32.10 2.24 -8.96
N GLY A 93 -30.91 2.60 -8.46
CA GLY A 93 -29.95 3.42 -9.20
C GLY A 93 -29.14 2.65 -10.24
N ARG A 94 -29.20 1.31 -10.17
CA ARG A 94 -28.39 0.37 -10.97
C ARG A 94 -29.30 -0.69 -11.58
N ALA A 95 -28.89 -1.26 -12.70
CA ALA A 95 -29.64 -2.35 -13.31
C ALA A 95 -28.74 -3.42 -13.95
N MET A 96 -29.12 -4.67 -13.75
CA MET A 96 -28.55 -5.82 -14.44
C MET A 96 -29.46 -6.24 -15.59
N ARG A 97 -28.87 -6.57 -16.74
CA ARG A 97 -29.61 -6.95 -17.94
C ARG A 97 -29.68 -8.47 -18.07
N LEU A 98 -30.84 -8.99 -18.43
CA LEU A 98 -30.99 -10.40 -18.78
C LEU A 98 -30.38 -10.66 -20.16
N GLY A 99 -29.12 -11.12 -20.18
CA GLY A 99 -28.39 -11.46 -21.41
C GLY A 99 -28.39 -10.32 -22.44
N ALA A 100 -28.83 -10.62 -23.66
CA ALA A 100 -28.97 -9.66 -24.76
C ALA A 100 -30.39 -9.06 -24.89
N THR A 101 -31.26 -9.26 -23.90
CA THR A 101 -32.65 -8.75 -23.95
C THR A 101 -32.75 -7.30 -23.45
N ALA A 102 -33.92 -6.68 -23.62
CA ALA A 102 -34.24 -5.38 -23.02
C ALA A 102 -34.85 -5.49 -21.62
N ASN A 103 -34.73 -6.66 -20.96
CA ASN A 103 -35.22 -6.84 -19.60
C ASN A 103 -34.14 -6.51 -18.58
N TYR A 104 -34.52 -5.71 -17.58
CA TYR A 104 -33.63 -5.23 -16.53
C TYR A 104 -34.18 -5.56 -15.16
N LEU A 105 -33.28 -5.96 -14.26
CA LEU A 105 -33.55 -6.08 -12.83
C LEU A 105 -32.80 -4.97 -12.10
N GLY A 106 -33.55 -4.14 -11.38
CA GLY A 106 -33.02 -3.04 -10.58
C GLY A 106 -32.38 -3.54 -9.29
N TYR A 107 -31.30 -2.89 -8.86
CA TYR A 107 -30.65 -3.18 -7.58
C TYR A 107 -29.91 -1.94 -7.05
N ASP A 108 -29.54 -2.00 -5.77
CA ASP A 108 -28.67 -1.01 -5.13
C ASP A 108 -27.60 -1.73 -4.28
N ILE A 109 -26.50 -1.03 -3.99
CA ILE A 109 -25.40 -1.55 -3.16
C ILE A 109 -25.26 -0.61 -1.97
N TYR A 110 -25.29 -1.20 -0.77
CA TYR A 110 -25.13 -0.49 0.49
C TYR A 110 -23.85 -0.96 1.19
N MET A 111 -23.19 -0.05 1.89
CA MET A 111 -22.06 -0.35 2.75
C MET A 111 -22.56 -0.65 4.16
N SER A 112 -22.06 -1.73 4.75
CA SER A 112 -22.29 -2.10 6.16
C SER A 112 -21.29 -1.43 7.09
#